data_AF-A0A3M2B4S7-F1
#
_entry.id   AF-A0A3M2B4S7-F1
#
_cell.length_a   1.000
_cell.length_b   1.000
_cell.length_c   1.000
_cell.angle_alpha   90.00
_cell.angle_beta   90.00
_cell.angle_gamma   90.00
#
_symmetry.space_group_name_H-M   'P 1'
#
loop_
_entity.id
_entity.type
_entity.pdbx_description
1 polymer ?
#
loop_
_entity_poly.entity_id
_entity_poly.type
_entity_poly.pdbx_seq_one_letter_code
_entity_poly.pdbx_strand_id
1 'polypeptide(L)'
;MALEPVHLANPEEILAFLADVSLRGKGMTTENLMEYVLDEGFTEPTYLSAKGEDPDAYYKGQPNAWAVYQIREWKRVLVISGGEGRERRAQITETP
;
A
#
# COMPACT_ATOMS: atom_id res chain seq x y z
N MET A 1 6.65 13.83 -12.57
CA MET A 1 5.56 13.12 -13.29
C MET A 1 4.78 12.43 -12.20
N ALA A 2 3.52 12.81 -11.99
CA ALA A 2 2.70 12.21 -10.93
C ALA A 2 2.34 10.78 -11.33
N LEU A 3 2.48 9.83 -10.41
CA LEU A 3 2.05 8.44 -10.64
C LEU A 3 0.53 8.38 -10.66
N GLU A 4 -0.03 7.76 -11.70
CA GLU A 4 -1.48 7.57 -11.85
C GLU A 4 -2.01 6.65 -10.75
N PRO A 5 -3.26 6.81 -10.30
CA PRO A 5 -3.86 5.89 -9.33
C PRO A 5 -3.89 4.46 -9.90
N VAL A 6 -3.46 3.49 -9.10
CA VAL A 6 -3.40 2.08 -9.50
C VAL A 6 -4.58 1.34 -8.88
N HIS A 7 -5.27 0.56 -9.70
CA HIS A 7 -6.33 -0.32 -9.26
C HIS A 7 -6.05 -1.72 -9.80
N LEU A 8 -5.84 -2.68 -8.90
CA LEU A 8 -5.59 -4.06 -9.23
C LEU A 8 -6.68 -4.93 -8.62
N ALA A 9 -7.12 -5.95 -9.34
CA ALA A 9 -8.08 -6.95 -8.86
C ALA A 9 -7.49 -8.37 -8.89
N ASN A 10 -6.25 -8.52 -9.35
CA ASN A 10 -5.54 -9.79 -9.46
C ASN A 10 -4.63 -9.96 -8.25
N PRO A 11 -4.81 -11.02 -7.42
CA PRO A 11 -4.02 -11.22 -6.19
C PRO A 11 -2.52 -11.30 -6.47
N GLU A 12 -2.11 -11.97 -7.53
CA GLU A 12 -0.70 -12.09 -7.93
C GLU A 12 -0.08 -10.72 -8.28
N GLU A 13 -0.79 -9.90 -9.07
CA GLU A 13 -0.33 -8.55 -9.41
C GLU A 13 -0.29 -7.64 -8.19
N ILE A 14 -1.25 -7.80 -7.28
CA ILE A 14 -1.30 -7.05 -6.02
C ILE A 14 -0.07 -7.35 -5.18
N LEU A 15 0.25 -8.63 -4.97
CA LEU A 15 1.41 -9.04 -4.18
C LEU A 15 2.71 -8.56 -4.83
N ALA A 16 2.85 -8.73 -6.15
CA ALA A 16 4.01 -8.21 -6.89
C ALA A 16 4.15 -6.69 -6.75
N PHE A 17 3.04 -5.96 -6.88
CA PHE A 17 3.02 -4.51 -6.71
C PHE A 17 3.45 -4.10 -5.30
N LEU A 18 2.90 -4.75 -4.26
CA LEU A 18 3.27 -4.50 -2.86
C LEU A 18 4.74 -4.80 -2.58
N ALA A 19 5.32 -5.81 -3.25
CA ALA A 19 6.74 -6.14 -3.16
C ALA A 19 7.64 -5.07 -3.77
N ASP A 20 7.17 -4.40 -4.82
CA ASP A 20 7.87 -3.28 -5.47
C ASP A 20 7.67 -1.93 -4.77
N VAL A 21 6.78 -1.85 -3.78
CA VAL A 21 6.51 -0.64 -2.99
C VAL A 21 7.36 -0.64 -1.72
N SER A 22 8.18 0.40 -1.60
CA SER A 22 8.96 0.71 -0.40
C SER A 22 8.53 2.05 0.18
N LEU A 23 8.22 2.07 1.47
CA LEU A 23 7.79 3.25 2.21
C LEU A 23 8.92 3.74 3.12
N ARG A 24 9.36 4.99 2.92
CA ARG A 24 10.42 5.65 3.72
C ARG A 24 9.86 6.93 4.36
N GLY A 25 10.44 7.48 5.42
CA GLY A 25 9.92 8.70 6.07
C GLY A 25 9.53 8.52 7.55
N LYS A 26 8.60 9.34 8.06
CA LYS A 26 8.18 9.31 9.47
C LYS A 26 6.96 8.41 9.71
N GLY A 27 7.07 7.52 10.69
CA GLY A 27 6.02 6.54 11.05
C GLY A 27 6.35 5.15 10.54
N MET A 28 5.40 4.51 9.86
CA MET A 28 5.60 3.19 9.24
C MET A 28 6.55 3.29 8.03
N THR A 29 7.75 2.73 8.20
CA THR A 29 8.74 2.54 7.13
C THR A 29 8.88 1.05 6.84
N THR A 30 8.78 0.67 5.58
CA THR A 30 9.04 -0.71 5.16
C THR A 30 9.73 -0.70 3.81
N GLU A 31 10.67 -1.62 3.62
CA GLU A 31 11.28 -1.84 2.31
C GLU A 31 10.35 -2.66 1.42
N ASN A 32 9.45 -3.43 2.02
CA ASN A 32 8.51 -4.30 1.35
C ASN A 32 7.12 -4.22 2.01
N LEU A 33 6.13 -3.66 1.30
CA LEU A 33 4.77 -3.57 1.83
C LEU A 33 4.06 -4.94 1.86
N MET A 34 4.49 -5.87 0.99
CA MET A 34 3.95 -7.23 0.92
C MET A 34 4.16 -7.99 2.23
N GLU A 35 5.34 -7.88 2.86
CA GLU A 35 5.59 -8.57 4.14
C GLU A 35 4.62 -8.13 5.23
N TYR A 36 4.33 -6.83 5.32
CA TYR A 36 3.36 -6.30 6.27
C TYR A 36 1.95 -6.82 5.98
N VAL A 37 1.55 -6.81 4.70
CA VAL A 37 0.23 -7.28 4.26
C VAL A 37 0.06 -8.79 4.58
N LEU A 38 1.11 -9.59 4.34
CA LEU A 38 1.13 -11.02 4.68
C LEU A 38 1.08 -11.28 6.18
N ASP A 39 1.80 -10.50 7.00
CA ASP A 39 1.82 -10.62 8.46
C ASP A 39 0.45 -10.34 9.08
N GLU A 40 -0.28 -9.37 8.52
CA GLU A 40 -1.67 -9.06 8.89
C GLU A 40 -2.68 -10.14 8.42
N GLY A 41 -2.21 -11.11 7.63
CA GLY A 41 -2.97 -12.26 7.16
C GLY A 41 -3.62 -12.08 5.78
N PHE A 42 -3.28 -11.03 5.04
CA PHE A 42 -3.75 -10.80 3.67
C PHE A 42 -2.84 -11.56 2.69
N THR A 43 -3.23 -12.80 2.37
CA THR A 43 -2.45 -13.69 1.50
C THR A 43 -3.00 -13.73 0.07
N GLU A 44 -4.29 -13.46 -0.10
CA GLU A 44 -5.00 -13.47 -1.37
C GLU A 44 -5.86 -12.21 -1.49
N PRO A 45 -5.23 -11.02 -1.57
CA PRO A 45 -5.97 -9.78 -1.72
C PRO A 45 -6.78 -9.78 -3.03
N THR A 46 -8.07 -9.56 -2.90
CA THR A 46 -9.03 -9.53 -4.03
C THR A 46 -9.05 -8.19 -4.75
N TYR A 47 -8.55 -7.13 -4.11
CA TYR A 47 -8.56 -5.79 -4.65
C TYR A 47 -7.49 -4.93 -3.99
N LEU A 48 -6.78 -4.12 -4.78
CA LEU A 48 -5.85 -3.10 -4.31
C LEU A 48 -6.15 -1.77 -5.02
N SER A 49 -6.04 -0.69 -4.27
CA SER A 49 -6.17 0.67 -4.77
C SER A 49 -5.07 1.54 -4.18
N ALA A 50 -4.18 2.06 -5.01
CA ALA A 50 -3.13 2.99 -4.61
C ALA A 50 -3.40 4.37 -5.19
N LYS A 51 -3.39 5.41 -4.34
CA LYS A 51 -3.68 6.79 -4.75
C LYS A 51 -2.96 7.83 -3.89
N GLY A 52 -2.92 9.06 -4.38
CA GLY A 52 -2.21 10.17 -3.75
C GLY A 52 -0.75 10.23 -4.17
N GLU A 53 -0.06 11.27 -3.74
CA GLU A 53 1.35 11.51 -4.05
C GLU A 53 2.09 11.64 -2.72
N ASP A 54 3.14 10.85 -2.55
CA ASP A 54 3.97 10.87 -1.36
C ASP A 54 5.45 10.83 -1.75
N PRO A 55 6.22 11.92 -1.51
CA PRO A 55 7.63 11.99 -1.88
C PRO A 55 8.50 10.98 -1.14
N ASP A 56 8.00 10.56 0.02
CA ASP A 56 8.59 9.59 0.93
C ASP A 56 8.25 8.14 0.54
N ALA A 57 7.36 7.91 -0.44
CA ALA A 57 7.03 6.60 -0.97
C ALA A 57 7.78 6.33 -2.27
N TYR A 58 8.26 5.09 -2.41
CA TYR A 58 9.05 4.63 -3.53
C TYR A 58 8.38 3.42 -4.18
N TYR A 59 8.30 3.42 -5.50
CA TYR A 59 7.82 2.28 -6.27
C TYR A 59 8.85 1.92 -7.33
N LYS A 60 9.37 0.68 -7.32
CA LYS A 60 10.46 0.25 -8.21
C LYS A 60 11.68 1.17 -8.19
N GLY A 61 11.98 1.75 -7.02
CA GLY A 61 13.05 2.72 -6.84
C GLY A 61 12.75 4.13 -7.37
N GLN A 62 11.55 4.39 -7.90
CA GLN A 62 11.10 5.74 -8.28
C GLN A 62 10.45 6.43 -7.08
N PRO A 63 10.91 7.65 -6.69
CA PRO A 63 10.29 8.43 -5.64
C PRO A 63 8.95 9.04 -6.10
N ASN A 64 8.15 9.55 -5.15
CA ASN A 64 6.82 10.13 -5.37
C ASN A 64 5.75 9.08 -5.74
N ALA A 65 5.79 7.93 -5.07
CA ALA A 65 4.76 6.92 -5.20
C ALA A 65 3.46 7.33 -4.49
N TRP A 66 2.60 6.35 -4.20
CA TRP A 66 1.29 6.62 -3.64
C TRP A 66 1.32 6.88 -2.14
N ALA A 67 0.47 7.79 -1.71
CA ALA A 67 0.27 8.13 -0.30
C ALA A 67 -0.66 7.15 0.42
N VAL A 68 -1.64 6.59 -0.29
CA VAL A 68 -2.67 5.72 0.27
C VAL A 68 -2.73 4.41 -0.50
N TYR A 69 -2.63 3.28 0.20
CA TYR A 69 -2.80 1.93 -0.32
C TYR A 69 -3.98 1.28 0.40
N GLN A 70 -5.01 0.90 -0.35
CA GLN A 70 -6.17 0.20 0.17
C GLN A 70 -6.18 -1.20 -0.43
N ILE A 71 -5.88 -2.18 0.39
CA ILE A 71 -5.90 -3.60 0.07
C ILE A 71 -7.17 -4.18 0.67
N ARG A 72 -7.91 -4.97 -0.11
CA ARG A 72 -9.12 -5.64 0.34
C ARG A 72 -9.02 -7.12 0.04
N GLU A 73 -9.28 -7.90 1.07
CA GLU A 73 -9.41 -9.34 1.01
C GLU A 73 -10.78 -9.71 1.59
N TRP A 74 -11.74 -9.96 0.70
CA TRP A 74 -13.10 -10.36 1.09
C TRP A 74 -13.78 -9.34 2.03
N LYS A 75 -13.87 -9.70 3.32
CA LYS A 75 -14.46 -8.88 4.39
C LYS A 75 -13.46 -7.94 5.06
N ARG A 76 -12.16 -8.16 4.87
CA ARG A 76 -11.09 -7.38 5.47
C ARG A 76 -10.59 -6.33 4.50
N VAL A 77 -10.39 -5.11 4.98
CA VAL A 77 -9.83 -3.99 4.22
C VAL A 77 -8.69 -3.40 5.04
N LEU A 78 -7.48 -3.46 4.51
CA LEU A 78 -6.29 -2.82 5.03
C LEU A 78 -6.06 -1.50 4.27
N VAL A 79 -6.15 -0.40 4.98
CA VAL A 79 -5.87 0.94 4.46
C VAL A 79 -4.58 1.45 5.10
N ILE A 80 -3.56 1.60 4.28
CA ILE A 80 -2.30 2.22 4.64
C ILE A 80 -2.36 3.64 4.10
N SER A 81 -2.28 4.62 4.99
CA SER A 81 -2.28 6.04 4.59
C SER A 81 -1.04 6.73 5.15
N GLY A 82 -0.39 7.49 4.28
CA GLY A 82 0.81 8.29 4.49
C GLY A 82 0.69 9.61 3.73
N GLY A 83 1.71 10.45 3.80
CA GLY A 83 1.71 11.74 3.10
C GLY A 83 2.73 12.72 3.67
N GLU A 84 3.02 13.77 2.89
CA GLU A 84 3.96 14.84 3.24
C GLU A 84 3.71 15.38 4.67
N GLY A 85 4.60 15.01 5.59
CA GLY A 85 4.57 15.44 7.00
C GLY A 85 3.60 14.71 7.93
N ARG A 86 2.90 13.67 7.47
CA ARG A 86 2.00 12.84 8.31
C ARG A 86 2.62 11.47 8.60
N GLU A 87 2.45 11.02 9.84
CA GLU A 87 2.86 9.67 10.24
C GLU A 87 2.07 8.64 9.43
N ARG A 88 2.78 7.72 8.76
CA ARG A 88 2.11 6.61 8.08
C ARG A 88 1.40 5.72 9.09
N ARG A 89 0.14 5.40 8.83
CA ARG A 89 -0.69 4.51 9.64
C ARG A 89 -1.35 3.45 8.78
N ALA A 90 -1.25 2.20 9.22
CA ALA A 90 -2.04 1.11 8.74
C ALA A 90 -3.32 1.00 9.60
N GLN A 91 -4.47 0.89 8.94
CA GLN A 91 -5.75 0.65 9.57
C GLN A 91 -6.41 -0.55 8.91
N ILE A 92 -6.74 -1.55 9.72
CA ILE A 92 -7.50 -2.71 9.26
C ILE A 92 -8.95 -2.53 9.70
N THR A 93 -9.86 -2.72 8.76
CA THR A 93 -11.29 -2.62 8.96
C THR A 93 -11.96 -3.87 8.42
N GLU A 94 -12.88 -4.43 9.19
CA GLU A 94 -13.73 -5.53 8.79
C GLU A 94 -15.08 -4.95 8.37
N THR A 95 -15.42 -5.01 7.08
CA THR A 95 -16.74 -4.60 6.61
C THR A 95 -17.77 -5.68 6.99
N PRO A 96 -18.86 -5.32 7.70
CA PRO A 96 -19.85 -6.26 8.23
C PRO A 96 -20.64 -7.01 7.16
#